data_AF-A0A4U8A870-F1
#
_entry.id   AF-A0A4U8A870-F1
#
_cell.length_a   1.000
_cell.length_b   1.000
_cell.length_c   1.000
_cell.angle_alpha   90.00
_cell.angle_beta   90.00
_cell.angle_gamma   90.00
#
_symmetry.space_group_name_H-M   'P 1'
#
loop_
_entity.id
_entity.type
_entity.pdbx_description
1 polymer ?
#
loop_
_entity_poly.entity_id
_entity_poly.type
_entity_poly.pdbx_seq_one_letter_code
_entity_poly.pdbx_strand_id
1 'polypeptide(L)'
;MQNLTVWIRAIATFFLCLALASTDKTIYTLLEQASAGVIGSILGGITAGISVIFGILAVINKGEKSTDFTDYLDSLELDLKLLVMCLAVTIFLPYLRNYDIPLVNYPQHEFIPSKGKLFTALELFAIVLSLNLIAEVISCMILVVKKSFKIESK
;
A
#
# COMPACT_ATOMS: atom_id res chain seq x y z
N MET A 1 21.99 -2.95 -3.67
CA MET A 1 21.98 -1.57 -3.12
C MET A 1 20.63 -0.88 -3.23
N GLN A 2 19.76 -1.18 -4.22
CA GLN A 2 18.41 -0.60 -4.32
C GLN A 2 17.53 -0.85 -3.09
N ASN A 3 17.55 -2.07 -2.51
CA ASN A 3 16.80 -2.36 -1.29
C ASN A 3 17.15 -1.43 -0.13
N LEU A 4 18.44 -1.12 0.08
CA LEU A 4 18.87 -0.29 1.22
C LEU A 4 18.27 1.12 1.16
N THR A 5 18.22 1.72 -0.04
CA THR A 5 17.60 3.04 -0.23
C THR A 5 16.09 3.01 0.01
N VAL A 6 15.41 1.93 -0.39
CA VAL A 6 13.98 1.73 -0.13
C VAL A 6 13.71 1.59 1.36
N TRP A 7 14.52 0.82 2.08
CA TRP A 7 14.43 0.69 3.54
C TRP A 7 14.71 2.00 4.26
N ILE A 8 15.73 2.77 3.84
CA ILE A 8 16.03 4.10 4.41
C ILE A 8 14.85 5.07 4.19
N ARG A 9 14.24 5.06 2.99
CA ARG A 9 13.06 5.88 2.70
C ARG A 9 11.86 5.44 3.54
N ALA A 10 11.62 4.14 3.70
CA ALA A 10 10.54 3.63 4.54
C ALA A 10 10.72 4.04 6.01
N ILE A 11 11.95 3.93 6.54
CA ILE A 11 12.28 4.32 7.91
C ILE A 11 12.10 5.84 8.09
N ALA A 12 12.59 6.65 7.14
CA ALA A 12 12.42 8.11 7.18
C ALA A 12 10.94 8.51 7.15
N THR A 13 10.14 7.87 6.30
CA THR A 13 8.69 8.08 6.24
C THR A 13 8.02 7.69 7.55
N PHE A 14 8.42 6.60 8.19
CA PHE A 14 7.88 6.21 9.49
C PHE A 14 8.17 7.25 10.58
N PHE A 15 9.40 7.77 10.65
CA PHE A 15 9.74 8.85 11.59
C PHE A 15 9.00 10.15 11.30
N LEU A 16 8.75 10.47 10.02
CA LEU A 16 7.92 11.60 9.63
C LEU A 16 6.47 11.40 10.09
N CYS A 17 5.90 10.21 9.89
CA CYS A 17 4.57 9.85 10.37
C CYS A 17 4.48 9.92 11.90
N LEU A 18 5.54 9.55 12.63
CA LEU A 18 5.61 9.67 14.08
C LEU A 18 5.61 11.14 14.55
N ALA A 19 6.27 12.03 13.81
CA ALA A 19 6.29 13.46 14.10
C ALA A 19 4.92 14.11 13.84
N LEU A 20 4.24 13.69 12.77
CA LEU A 20 2.92 14.20 12.35
C LEU A 20 1.75 13.50 13.06
N ALA A 21 2.00 12.43 13.81
CA ALA A 21 0.98 11.67 14.52
C ALA A 21 0.30 12.54 15.59
N SER A 22 -0.98 12.80 15.36
CA SER A 22 -1.85 13.46 16.33
C SER A 22 -2.36 12.47 17.37
N THR A 23 -2.48 12.94 18.61
CA THR A 23 -3.15 12.25 19.73
C THR A 23 -4.61 12.67 19.89
N ASP A 24 -5.11 13.60 19.07
CA ASP A 24 -6.51 14.05 19.13
C ASP A 24 -7.45 12.97 18.59
N LYS A 25 -8.45 12.62 19.42
CA LYS A 25 -9.49 11.64 19.12
C LYS A 25 -10.27 11.95 17.86
N THR A 26 -10.58 13.21 17.63
CA THR A 26 -11.36 13.62 16.46
C THR A 26 -10.57 13.42 15.17
N ILE A 27 -9.25 13.67 15.24
CA ILE A 27 -8.38 13.60 14.06
C ILE A 27 -8.08 12.15 13.70
N TYR A 28 -7.75 11.30 14.67
CA TYR A 28 -7.44 9.91 14.34
C TYR A 28 -8.68 9.10 13.93
N THR A 29 -9.88 9.36 14.47
CA THR A 29 -11.08 8.63 14.03
C THR A 29 -11.52 9.01 12.62
N LEU A 30 -11.38 10.28 12.23
CA LEU A 30 -11.60 10.72 10.85
C LEU A 30 -10.63 10.03 9.89
N LEU A 31 -9.36 9.89 10.31
CA LEU A 31 -8.35 9.19 9.54
C LEU A 31 -8.69 7.70 9.37
N GLU A 32 -9.06 7.02 10.46
CA GLU A 32 -9.48 5.60 10.50
C GLU A 32 -10.68 5.32 9.59
N GLN A 33 -11.68 6.21 9.60
CA GLN A 33 -12.87 6.02 8.80
C GLN A 33 -12.62 6.29 7.30
N ALA A 34 -11.81 7.29 6.97
CA ALA A 34 -11.54 7.65 5.59
C ALA A 34 -10.55 6.70 4.91
N SER A 35 -9.51 6.25 5.63
CA SER A 35 -8.39 5.50 5.09
C SER A 35 -8.82 4.16 4.49
N ALA A 36 -9.59 3.35 5.23
CA ALA A 36 -10.07 2.05 4.77
C ALA A 36 -10.97 2.16 3.52
N GLY A 37 -11.89 3.14 3.50
CA GLY A 37 -12.77 3.37 2.36
C GLY A 37 -12.02 3.80 1.09
N VAL A 38 -11.07 4.72 1.23
CA VAL A 38 -10.25 5.21 0.11
C VAL A 38 -9.34 4.10 -0.43
N ILE A 39 -8.60 3.40 0.43
CA ILE A 39 -7.70 2.32 -0.01
C ILE A 39 -8.51 1.18 -0.66
N GLY A 40 -9.66 0.79 -0.07
CA GLY A 40 -10.51 -0.27 -0.60
C GLY A 40 -11.10 0.07 -1.98
N SER A 41 -11.58 1.30 -2.17
CA SER A 41 -12.11 1.76 -3.46
C SER A 41 -11.06 1.81 -4.56
N ILE A 42 -9.85 2.29 -4.24
CA ILE A 42 -8.73 2.31 -5.20
C ILE A 42 -8.29 0.88 -5.55
N LEU A 43 -8.20 -0.02 -4.57
CA LEU A 43 -7.87 -1.43 -4.81
C LEU A 43 -8.89 -2.09 -5.77
N GLY A 44 -10.18 -1.83 -5.59
CA GLY A 44 -11.24 -2.30 -6.49
C GLY A 44 -11.06 -1.77 -7.92
N GLY A 45 -10.77 -0.48 -8.07
CA GLY A 45 -10.50 0.14 -9.36
C GLY A 45 -9.28 -0.44 -10.07
N ILE A 46 -8.18 -0.64 -9.33
CA ILE A 46 -6.95 -1.28 -9.83
C ILE A 46 -7.24 -2.71 -10.30
N THR A 47 -7.95 -3.50 -9.50
CA THR A 47 -8.30 -4.90 -9.83
C THR A 47 -9.13 -4.98 -11.12
N ALA A 48 -10.09 -4.06 -11.29
CA ALA A 48 -10.88 -3.97 -12.51
C ALA A 48 -10.02 -3.59 -13.72
N GLY A 49 -9.16 -2.58 -13.59
CA GLY A 49 -8.27 -2.15 -14.67
C GLY A 49 -7.26 -3.24 -15.09
N ILE A 50 -6.70 -3.97 -14.12
CA ILE A 50 -5.78 -5.08 -14.37
C ILE A 50 -6.49 -6.20 -15.15
N SER A 51 -7.73 -6.54 -14.76
CA SER A 51 -8.53 -7.56 -15.47
C SER A 51 -8.76 -7.21 -16.94
N VAL A 52 -9.04 -5.93 -17.24
CA VAL A 52 -9.20 -5.43 -18.61
C VAL A 52 -7.88 -5.54 -19.40
N ILE A 53 -6.77 -5.08 -18.81
CA ILE A 53 -5.45 -5.13 -19.44
C ILE A 53 -5.03 -6.58 -19.73
N PHE A 54 -5.22 -7.50 -18.78
CA PHE A 54 -4.99 -8.92 -19.00
C PHE A 54 -5.87 -9.51 -20.09
N GLY A 55 -7.15 -9.12 -20.15
CA GLY A 55 -8.06 -9.54 -21.21
C GLY A 55 -7.53 -9.15 -22.60
N ILE A 56 -7.08 -7.91 -22.75
CA ILE A 56 -6.52 -7.40 -24.01
C ILE A 56 -5.21 -8.13 -24.34
N LEU A 57 -4.29 -8.26 -23.38
CA LEU A 57 -3.01 -8.95 -23.58
C LEU A 57 -3.18 -10.42 -23.90
N ALA A 58 -4.13 -11.12 -23.27
CA ALA A 58 -4.40 -12.53 -23.56
C ALA A 58 -4.90 -12.73 -25.01
N VAL A 59 -5.60 -11.74 -25.57
CA VAL A 59 -6.04 -11.75 -26.97
C VAL A 59 -4.86 -11.49 -27.92
N ILE A 60 -3.99 -10.53 -27.58
CA ILE A 60 -2.84 -10.13 -28.41
C ILE A 60 -1.71 -11.18 -28.37
N ASN A 61 -1.45 -11.76 -27.20
CA ASN A 61 -0.23 -12.52 -26.93
C ASN A 61 -0.38 -14.04 -27.16
N LYS A 62 -1.18 -14.45 -28.16
CA LYS A 62 -1.44 -15.85 -28.55
C LYS A 62 -0.20 -16.62 -29.09
N GLY A 63 1.02 -16.35 -28.61
CA GLY A 63 2.20 -17.12 -29.05
C GLY A 63 3.55 -16.76 -28.44
N GLU A 64 3.79 -15.58 -27.87
CA GLU A 64 5.13 -15.18 -27.43
C GLU A 64 5.22 -15.00 -25.91
N LYS A 65 5.70 -16.05 -25.22
CA LYS A 65 6.13 -15.97 -23.82
C LYS A 65 7.44 -15.18 -23.74
N SER A 66 7.36 -13.85 -23.65
CA SER A 66 8.51 -13.04 -23.26
C SER A 66 8.71 -13.12 -21.74
N THR A 67 9.93 -13.43 -21.30
CA THR A 67 10.32 -13.51 -19.88
C THR A 67 10.05 -12.21 -19.12
N ASP A 68 10.21 -11.06 -19.79
CA ASP A 68 9.89 -9.72 -19.26
C ASP A 68 8.44 -9.57 -18.78
N PHE A 69 7.51 -10.33 -19.37
CA PHE A 69 6.10 -10.27 -19.00
C PHE A 69 5.83 -11.02 -17.71
N THR A 70 6.48 -12.17 -17.49
CA THR A 70 6.31 -12.96 -16.26
C THR A 70 6.86 -12.21 -15.04
N ASP A 71 8.04 -11.62 -15.14
CA ASP A 71 8.64 -10.83 -14.04
C ASP A 71 7.78 -9.60 -13.67
N TYR A 72 7.09 -9.01 -14.65
CA TYR A 72 6.13 -7.92 -14.44
C TYR A 72 4.91 -8.40 -13.66
N LEU A 73 4.35 -9.55 -14.02
CA LEU A 73 3.19 -10.11 -13.32
C LEU A 73 3.51 -10.45 -11.87
N ASP A 74 4.69 -11.01 -11.63
CA ASP A 74 5.14 -11.33 -10.27
C ASP A 74 5.32 -10.04 -9.43
N SER A 75 5.86 -8.97 -10.02
CA SER A 75 6.01 -7.68 -9.35
C SER A 75 4.64 -7.05 -9.02
N LEU A 76 3.72 -7.06 -9.98
CA LEU A 76 2.37 -6.54 -9.82
C LEU A 76 1.57 -7.34 -8.77
N GLU A 77 1.70 -8.67 -8.77
CA GLU A 77 1.07 -9.55 -7.79
C GLU A 77 1.57 -9.24 -6.37
N LEU A 78 2.87 -9.04 -6.21
CA LEU A 78 3.49 -8.68 -4.93
C LEU A 78 2.97 -7.33 -4.44
N ASP A 79 2.93 -6.31 -5.28
CA ASP A 79 2.40 -4.99 -4.93
C ASP A 79 0.92 -5.05 -4.53
N LEU A 80 0.11 -5.85 -5.23
CA LEU A 80 -1.29 -6.05 -4.88
C LEU A 80 -1.45 -6.75 -3.53
N LYS A 81 -0.67 -7.81 -3.27
CA LYS A 81 -0.67 -8.52 -1.98
C LYS A 81 -0.27 -7.60 -0.84
N LEU A 82 0.74 -6.76 -1.03
CA LEU A 82 1.14 -5.75 -0.05
C LEU A 82 0.03 -4.73 0.18
N LEU A 83 -0.63 -4.25 -0.87
CA LEU A 83 -1.74 -3.29 -0.74
C LEU A 83 -2.95 -3.90 0.01
N VAL A 84 -3.26 -5.17 -0.24
CA VAL A 84 -4.29 -5.93 0.52
C VAL A 84 -3.87 -6.07 1.99
N MET A 85 -2.59 -6.35 2.26
CA MET A 85 -2.07 -6.39 3.62
C MET A 85 -2.18 -5.02 4.31
N CYS A 86 -1.85 -3.92 3.62
CA CYS A 86 -2.04 -2.56 4.13
C CYS A 86 -3.50 -2.28 4.46
N LEU A 87 -4.43 -2.65 3.58
CA LEU A 87 -5.86 -2.49 3.83
C LEU A 87 -6.29 -3.28 5.08
N ALA A 88 -5.86 -4.54 5.20
CA ALA A 88 -6.15 -5.36 6.38
C ALA A 88 -5.60 -4.70 7.66
N VAL A 89 -4.36 -4.23 7.64
CA VAL A 89 -3.74 -3.51 8.77
C VAL A 89 -4.55 -2.27 9.13
N THR A 90 -4.94 -1.44 8.17
CA THR A 90 -5.76 -0.24 8.39
C THR A 90 -7.14 -0.56 8.96
N ILE A 91 -7.74 -1.70 8.60
CA ILE A 91 -9.02 -2.15 9.17
C ILE A 91 -8.82 -2.70 10.59
N PHE A 92 -7.78 -3.50 10.85
CA PHE A 92 -7.55 -4.14 12.15
C PHE A 92 -6.95 -3.20 13.20
N LEU A 93 -6.21 -2.18 12.80
CA LEU A 93 -5.60 -1.20 13.70
C LEU A 93 -6.58 -0.51 14.66
N PRO A 94 -7.71 0.06 14.19
CA PRO A 94 -8.69 0.68 15.09
C PRO A 94 -9.30 -0.32 16.07
N TYR A 95 -9.44 -1.60 15.69
CA TYR A 95 -9.88 -2.65 16.62
C TYR A 95 -8.84 -2.92 17.71
N LEU A 96 -7.56 -3.05 17.35
CA LEU A 96 -6.46 -3.25 18.31
C LEU A 96 -6.21 -2.04 19.22
N ARG A 97 -6.56 -0.85 18.75
CA ARG A 97 -6.49 0.39 19.53
C ARG A 97 -7.54 0.44 20.63
N ASN A 98 -8.77 0.03 20.33
CA ASN A 98 -9.91 0.06 21.24
C ASN A 98 -10.01 -1.18 22.16
N TYR A 99 -9.41 -2.31 21.77
CA TYR A 99 -9.22 -3.43 22.69
C TYR A 99 -8.00 -3.15 23.58
N ASP A 100 -8.23 -2.94 24.87
CA ASP A 100 -7.18 -3.04 25.87
C ASP A 100 -6.78 -4.51 26.02
N ILE A 101 -5.90 -4.96 25.14
CA ILE A 101 -5.30 -6.29 25.24
C ILE A 101 -4.48 -6.30 26.54
N PRO A 102 -4.86 -7.11 27.56
CA PRO A 102 -4.17 -7.13 28.85
C PRO A 102 -2.72 -7.62 28.76
N LEU A 103 -2.27 -8.09 27.58
CA LEU A 103 -0.92 -8.56 27.31
C LEU A 103 0.07 -7.45 26.92
N VAL A 104 -0.39 -6.23 26.60
CA VAL A 104 0.49 -5.10 26.26
C VAL A 104 0.41 -4.06 27.37
N ASN A 105 1.05 -4.37 28.50
CA ASN A 105 1.29 -3.39 29.55
C ASN A 105 2.35 -2.40 29.00
N TYR A 106 1.89 -1.36 28.32
CA TYR A 106 2.77 -0.45 27.60
C TYR A 106 3.60 0.36 28.61
N PRO A 107 4.95 0.30 28.55
CA PRO A 107 5.79 1.01 29.48
C PRO A 107 5.56 2.53 29.36
N GLN A 108 5.10 3.13 30.45
CA GLN A 108 4.92 4.57 30.58
C GLN A 108 6.27 5.22 30.91
N HIS A 109 7.10 5.45 29.89
CA HIS A 109 8.33 6.23 29.99
C HIS A 109 8.22 7.51 29.16
N GLU A 110 8.73 8.64 29.67
CA GLU A 110 8.69 9.97 28.99
C GLU A 110 9.27 9.98 27.56
N PHE A 111 10.20 9.07 27.26
CA PHE A 111 10.83 8.95 25.93
C PHE A 111 10.10 8.01 24.97
N ILE A 112 9.06 7.31 25.44
CA ILE A 112 8.31 6.34 24.62
C ILE A 112 7.01 7.01 24.18
N PRO A 113 6.74 7.12 22.86
CA PRO A 113 5.49 7.70 22.36
C PRO A 113 4.29 6.94 22.94
N SER A 114 3.23 7.65 23.30
CA SER A 114 2.03 7.04 23.86
C SER A 114 1.44 5.99 22.90
N LYS A 115 0.78 4.95 23.46
CA LYS A 115 0.06 3.92 22.69
C LYS A 115 -0.75 4.56 21.56
N GLY A 116 -1.53 5.60 21.89
CA GLY A 116 -2.30 6.38 20.92
C GLY A 116 -1.44 6.98 19.80
N LYS A 117 -0.32 7.64 20.11
CA LYS A 117 0.54 8.25 19.11
C LYS A 117 1.18 7.21 18.17
N LEU A 118 1.57 6.05 18.68
CA LEU A 118 2.08 4.95 17.86
C LEU A 118 1.03 4.40 16.89
N PHE A 119 -0.20 4.18 17.36
CA PHE A 119 -1.27 3.70 16.49
C PHE A 119 -1.60 4.70 15.38
N THR A 120 -1.69 6.01 15.68
CA THR A 120 -1.86 7.04 14.63
C THR A 120 -0.68 7.05 13.65
N ALA A 121 0.56 6.93 14.16
CA ALA A 121 1.75 6.93 13.31
C ALA A 121 1.77 5.73 12.36
N LEU A 122 1.41 4.55 12.86
CA LEU A 122 1.40 3.31 12.09
C LEU A 122 0.28 3.30 11.05
N GLU A 123 -0.84 3.92 11.36
CA GLU A 123 -1.91 4.17 10.40
C GLU A 123 -1.52 5.16 9.29
N LEU A 124 -0.94 6.30 9.67
CA LEU A 124 -0.38 7.26 8.70
C LEU A 124 0.67 6.60 7.81
N PHE A 125 1.52 5.76 8.39
CA PHE A 125 2.50 4.99 7.65
C PHE A 125 1.84 4.01 6.66
N ALA A 126 0.82 3.27 7.08
CA ALA A 126 0.07 2.37 6.21
C ALA A 126 -0.60 3.11 5.04
N ILE A 127 -1.15 4.32 5.29
CA ILE A 127 -1.73 5.17 4.25
C ILE A 127 -0.67 5.61 3.23
N VAL A 128 0.45 6.15 3.70
CA VAL A 128 1.54 6.61 2.81
C VAL A 128 2.13 5.45 2.02
N LEU A 129 2.33 4.29 2.65
CA LEU A 129 2.78 3.07 1.97
C LEU A 129 1.78 2.65 0.89
N SER A 130 0.49 2.66 1.20
CA SER A 130 -0.57 2.33 0.24
C SER A 130 -0.55 3.27 -0.97
N LEU A 131 -0.40 4.58 -0.75
CA LEU A 131 -0.32 5.56 -1.84
C LEU A 131 0.89 5.34 -2.76
N ASN A 132 2.04 4.99 -2.18
CA ASN A 132 3.24 4.66 -2.98
C ASN A 132 3.04 3.39 -3.81
N LEU A 133 2.48 2.33 -3.22
CA LEU A 133 2.16 1.09 -3.95
C LEU A 133 1.15 1.34 -5.07
N ILE A 134 0.12 2.16 -4.82
CA ILE A 134 -0.86 2.56 -5.84
C ILE A 134 -0.17 3.26 -7.02
N ALA A 135 0.75 4.19 -6.74
CA ALA A 135 1.49 4.90 -7.79
C ALA A 135 2.38 3.97 -8.63
N GLU A 136 3.02 2.99 -7.98
CA GLU A 136 3.82 1.97 -8.67
C GLU A 136 2.95 1.10 -9.57
N VAL A 137 1.82 0.59 -9.05
CA VAL A 137 0.87 -0.22 -9.82
C VAL A 137 0.35 0.54 -11.05
N ILE A 138 -0.03 1.81 -10.91
CA ILE A 138 -0.48 2.65 -12.03
C ILE A 138 0.65 2.81 -13.07
N SER A 139 1.88 3.04 -12.61
CA SER A 139 3.06 3.17 -13.49
C SER A 139 3.32 1.88 -14.26
N CYS A 140 3.22 0.73 -13.58
CA CYS A 140 3.26 -0.59 -14.17
C CYS A 140 2.20 -0.77 -15.27
N MET A 141 0.94 -0.45 -14.97
CA MET A 141 -0.17 -0.55 -15.93
C MET A 141 0.06 0.33 -17.17
N ILE A 142 0.51 1.57 -17.00
CA ILE A 142 0.82 2.48 -18.12
C ILE A 142 1.96 1.93 -18.98
N LEU A 143 2.99 1.34 -18.37
CA LEU A 143 4.12 0.75 -19.09
C LEU A 143 3.65 -0.38 -20.00
N VAL A 144 2.76 -1.24 -19.51
CA VAL A 144 2.16 -2.33 -20.30
C VAL A 144 1.35 -1.81 -21.47
N VAL A 145 0.50 -0.81 -21.25
CA VAL A 145 -0.27 -0.18 -22.34
C VAL A 145 0.67 0.37 -23.40
N LYS A 146 1.75 1.07 -23.00
CA LYS A 146 2.77 1.59 -23.94
C LYS A 146 3.48 0.47 -24.70
N LYS A 147 3.85 -0.62 -24.03
CA LYS A 147 4.48 -1.79 -24.69
C LYS A 147 3.53 -2.42 -25.70
N SER A 148 2.24 -2.59 -25.35
CA SER A 148 1.21 -3.15 -26.23
C SER A 148 1.05 -2.33 -27.52
N PHE A 149 0.93 -1.01 -27.42
CA PHE A 149 0.83 -0.14 -28.60
C PHE A 149 2.10 -0.12 -29.46
N LYS A 150 3.28 -0.34 -28.87
CA LYS A 150 4.53 -0.40 -29.62
C LYS A 150 4.67 -1.70 -30.43
N ILE A 151 4.04 -2.79 -29.98
CA ILE A 151 4.03 -4.08 -30.68
C ILE A 151 3.15 -4.01 -31.93
N GLU A 152 2.00 -3.30 -31.90
CA GLU A 152 1.15 -3.12 -33.08
C GLU A 152 1.79 -2.28 -34.21
N SER A 153 2.83 -1.50 -33.90
CA SER A 153 3.51 -0.64 -34.88
C SER A 153 4.66 -1.33 -35.64
N LYS A 154 4.89 -2.63 -35.42
CA LYS A 154 5.92 -3.44 -36.09
C LYS A 154 5.28 -4.54 -36.92
#